data_AF-A0A9P5NT05-F1
#
_entry.id   AF-A0A9P5NT05-F1
#
_cell.length_a   1.000
_cell.length_b   1.000
_cell.length_c   1.000
_cell.angle_alpha   90.00
_cell.angle_beta   90.00
_cell.angle_gamma   90.00
#
_symmetry.space_group_name_H-M   'P 1'
#
loop_
_entity.id
_entity.type
_entity.pdbx_description
1 polymer ?
#
loop_
_entity_poly.entity_id
_entity_poly.type
_entity_poly.pdbx_seq_one_letter_code
_entity_poly.pdbx_strand_id
1 'polypeptide(L)'
;MTKSIASCTLREQDSFQKNHSYVISVWRTNQVFTAEGNDIYHRPYDPGNPCQVFKGTEDTPGWKGFFQGSWECFAAIVMQPTGG
;
A
#
# COMPACT_ATOMS: atom_id res chain seq x y z
N MET A 1 -11.33 8.08 -17.14
CA MET A 1 -10.29 7.44 -16.33
C MET A 1 -10.86 7.23 -14.94
N THR A 2 -10.98 5.99 -14.50
CA THR A 2 -11.61 5.64 -13.21
C THR A 2 -10.51 5.59 -12.16
N LYS A 3 -10.58 6.46 -11.14
CA LYS A 3 -9.67 6.43 -10.00
C LYS A 3 -9.86 5.09 -9.26
N SER A 4 -8.87 4.21 -9.29
CA SER A 4 -8.91 2.97 -8.51
C SER A 4 -8.51 3.26 -7.07
N ILE A 5 -9.47 3.21 -6.16
CA ILE A 5 -9.17 3.12 -4.73
C ILE A 5 -8.75 1.66 -4.48
N ALA A 6 -7.46 1.41 -4.31
CA ALA A 6 -6.99 0.10 -3.87
C ALA A 6 -7.29 -0.03 -2.37
N SER A 7 -8.02 -1.07 -1.98
CA SER A 7 -8.24 -1.46 -0.59
C SER A 7 -7.48 -2.74 -0.30
N CYS A 8 -6.78 -2.80 0.84
CA CYS A 8 -6.13 -4.03 1.31
C CYS A 8 -6.51 -4.34 2.76
N THR A 9 -6.36 -5.60 3.13
CA THR A 9 -6.57 -6.09 4.50
C THR A 9 -5.24 -6.61 5.01
N LEU A 10 -4.78 -6.10 6.15
CA LEU A 10 -3.67 -6.69 6.89
C LEU A 10 -4.13 -8.01 7.51
N ARG A 11 -3.33 -9.06 7.36
CA ARG A 11 -3.56 -10.30 8.11
C ARG A 11 -3.13 -10.07 9.55
N GLU A 12 -3.82 -10.68 10.50
CA GLU A 12 -3.59 -10.55 11.95
C GLU A 12 -2.15 -10.80 12.40
N GLN A 13 -1.30 -11.42 11.58
CA GLN A 13 0.11 -11.67 11.88
C GLN A 13 1.03 -10.47 11.64
N ASP A 14 0.58 -9.46 10.89
CA ASP A 14 1.35 -8.24 10.63
C ASP A 14 0.82 -7.10 11.51
N SER A 15 1.40 -6.91 12.68
CA SER A 15 1.15 -5.72 13.50
C SER A 15 1.50 -4.48 12.69
N PHE A 16 0.48 -3.69 12.31
CA PHE A 16 0.69 -2.40 11.66
C PHE A 16 1.60 -1.50 12.50
N GLN A 17 2.61 -0.90 11.86
CA GLN A 17 3.55 0.02 12.46
C GLN A 17 3.63 1.29 11.60
N LYS A 18 3.32 2.42 12.23
CA LYS A 18 3.49 3.74 11.61
C LYS A 18 4.96 3.97 11.24
N ASN A 19 5.20 4.58 10.08
CA ASN A 19 6.53 4.86 9.50
C ASN A 19 7.38 3.63 9.14
N HIS A 20 6.87 2.41 9.31
CA HIS A 20 7.55 1.21 8.82
C HIS A 20 7.30 1.03 7.32
N SER A 21 8.26 0.40 6.64
CA SER A 21 8.19 0.15 5.19
C SER A 21 7.57 -1.21 4.90
N TYR A 22 6.67 -1.25 3.93
CA TYR A 22 5.90 -2.43 3.56
C TYR A 22 5.94 -2.66 2.05
N VAL A 23 5.95 -3.93 1.67
CA VAL A 23 5.58 -4.38 0.33
C VAL A 23 4.22 -5.05 0.44
N ILE A 24 3.26 -4.59 -0.34
CA ILE A 24 1.86 -5.02 -0.21
C ILE A 24 1.56 -6.03 -1.31
N SER A 25 1.42 -7.29 -0.93
CA SER A 25 1.10 -8.38 -1.85
C SER A 25 -0.38 -8.43 -2.20
N VAL A 26 -0.68 -8.78 -3.46
CA VAL A 26 -2.04 -9.04 -3.92
C VAL A 26 -2.38 -10.50 -3.67
N TRP A 27 -3.43 -10.76 -2.89
CA TRP A 27 -3.81 -12.10 -2.46
C TRP A 27 -3.96 -13.08 -3.63
N ARG A 28 -3.40 -14.29 -3.47
CA ARG A 28 -3.38 -15.37 -4.48
C ARG A 28 -2.67 -15.04 -5.79
N THR A 29 -1.78 -14.05 -5.79
CA THR A 29 -0.93 -13.72 -6.94
C THR A 29 0.52 -13.55 -6.49
N ASN A 30 1.44 -13.54 -7.45
CA ASN A 30 2.84 -13.16 -7.23
C ASN A 30 3.07 -11.66 -7.48
N GLN A 31 2.00 -10.86 -7.46
CA GLN A 31 2.04 -9.44 -7.74
C GLN A 31 1.98 -8.61 -6.45
N VAL A 32 2.55 -7.42 -6.53
CA VAL A 32 2.55 -6.41 -5.48
C VAL A 32 1.99 -5.10 -6.03
N PHE A 33 1.52 -4.23 -5.12
CA PHE A 33 1.20 -2.86 -5.50
C PHE A 33 2.47 -2.12 -5.89
N THR A 34 2.40 -1.39 -7.00
CA THR A 34 3.47 -0.54 -7.52
C THR A 34 2.86 0.83 -7.82
N ALA A 35 3.38 1.87 -7.17
CA ALA A 35 3.02 3.24 -7.47
C ALA A 35 3.66 3.67 -8.80
N GLU A 36 2.91 4.34 -9.67
CA GLU A 36 3.44 4.90 -10.92
C GLU A 36 2.67 6.18 -11.21
N GLY A 37 3.34 7.33 -11.15
CA GLY A 37 2.66 8.62 -11.17
C GLY A 37 1.73 8.78 -9.96
N ASN A 38 0.43 8.95 -10.22
CA ASN A 38 -0.64 9.06 -9.21
C ASN A 38 -1.52 7.80 -9.10
N ASP A 39 -1.14 6.72 -9.79
CA ASP A 39 -1.92 5.49 -9.92
C ASP A 39 -1.19 4.30 -9.27
N ILE A 40 -1.94 3.23 -9.03
CA ILE A 40 -1.43 1.96 -8.49
C ILE A 40 -1.64 0.87 -9.52
N TYR A 41 -0.56 0.14 -9.81
CA TYR A 41 -0.55 -1.01 -10.72
C TYR A 41 -0.16 -2.28 -9.98
N HIS A 42 -0.56 -3.43 -10.53
CA HIS A 42 -0.10 -4.74 -10.05
C HIS A 42 1.07 -5.19 -10.92
N ARG A 43 2.24 -5.39 -10.30
CA ARG A 43 3.46 -5.84 -11.00
C ARG A 43 4.10 -6.99 -10.22
N PRO A 44 4.93 -7.84 -10.84
CA PRO A 44 5.82 -8.73 -10.10
C PRO A 44 6.67 -7.95 -9.10
N TYR A 45 6.99 -8.57 -7.96
CA TYR A 45 7.90 -7.96 -6.99
C TYR A 45 9.30 -7.81 -7.59
N ASP A 46 9.87 -6.61 -7.44
CA ASP A 46 11.22 -6.23 -7.81
C ASP A 46 11.87 -5.50 -6.62
N PRO A 47 12.84 -6.10 -5.92
CA PRO A 47 13.50 -5.48 -4.77
C PRO A 47 14.29 -4.22 -5.14
N GLY A 48 14.60 -3.99 -6.42
CA GLY A 48 15.26 -2.78 -6.90
C GLY A 48 14.29 -1.62 -7.16
N ASN A 49 12.98 -1.86 -7.12
CA ASN A 49 11.97 -0.85 -7.44
C ASN A 49 11.42 -0.17 -6.16
N PRO A 50 11.85 1.07 -5.84
CA PRO A 50 11.39 1.76 -4.64
C PRO A 50 9.89 2.08 -4.69
N CYS A 51 9.26 2.09 -5.86
CA CYS A 51 7.83 2.37 -6.02
C CYS A 51 6.92 1.23 -5.55
N GLN A 52 7.50 0.09 -5.16
CA GLN A 52 6.79 -1.03 -4.54
C GLN A 52 6.85 -1.00 -3.00
N VAL A 53 7.57 -0.02 -2.44
CA VAL A 53 7.74 0.16 -1.01
C VAL A 53 6.83 1.29 -0.54
N PHE A 54 5.96 1.01 0.43
CA PHE A 54 5.05 1.98 1.00
C PHE A 54 5.32 2.16 2.49
N LYS A 55 5.19 3.38 2.99
CA LYS A 55 5.25 3.67 4.43
C LYS A 55 3.88 3.52 5.06
N GLY A 56 3.80 2.85 6.21
CA GLY A 56 2.59 2.81 7.01
C GLY A 56 2.23 4.20 7.55
N THR A 57 1.01 4.65 7.28
CA THR A 57 0.48 5.95 7.74
C THR A 57 -0.73 5.77 8.64
N GLU A 58 -0.84 6.65 9.63
CA GLU A 58 -1.98 6.72 10.54
C GLU A 58 -2.26 8.20 10.80
N ASP A 59 -3.37 8.68 10.23
CA ASP A 59 -3.80 10.08 10.26
C ASP A 59 -4.76 10.37 11.42
N THR A 60 -5.66 9.42 11.74
CA THR A 60 -6.58 9.50 12.89
C THR A 60 -6.65 8.14 13.60
N PRO A 61 -7.00 8.09 14.89
CA PRO A 61 -7.10 6.83 15.64
C PRO A 61 -7.99 5.84 14.90
N GLY A 62 -7.41 4.73 14.43
CA GLY A 62 -8.11 3.68 13.68
C GLY A 62 -8.08 3.78 12.16
N TRP A 63 -7.65 4.91 11.58
CA TRP A 63 -7.46 5.06 10.13
C TRP A 63 -6.02 4.79 9.76
N LYS A 64 -5.78 3.57 9.31
CA LYS A 64 -4.46 3.11 8.86
C LYS A 64 -4.41 3.06 7.34
N GLY A 65 -3.25 3.32 6.78
CA GLY A 65 -3.03 3.26 5.35
C GLY A 65 -1.56 3.06 5.00
N PHE A 66 -1.29 3.12 3.71
CA PHE A 66 0.05 3.03 3.15
C PHE A 66 0.25 4.17 2.16
N PHE A 67 1.40 4.83 2.25
CA PHE A 67 1.76 5.95 1.40
C PHE A 67 3.11 5.69 0.74
N GLN A 68 3.17 5.91 -0.57
CA GLN A 68 4.42 6.12 -1.27
C GLN A 68 4.44 7.55 -1.80
N GLY A 69 5.47 8.31 -1.45
CA GLY A 69 5.72 9.66 -1.92
C GLY A 69 7.21 9.84 -2.13
N SER A 70 7.68 9.46 -3.31
CA SER A 70 8.95 9.89 -3.87
C SER A 70 8.69 10.85 -5.03
N TRP A 71 9.73 11.51 -5.53
CA TRP A 71 9.62 12.40 -6.69
C TRP A 71 9.14 11.67 -7.96
N GLU A 72 9.27 10.35 -8.00
CA GLU A 72 8.96 9.53 -9.18
C GLU A 72 7.64 8.74 -9.00
N CYS A 73 7.18 8.53 -7.77
CA CYS A 73 6.07 7.65 -7.45
C CYS A 73 5.23 8.17 -6.28
N PHE A 74 3.95 8.41 -6.53
CA PHE A 74 2.99 8.94 -5.56
C PHE A 74 1.71 8.10 -5.51
N ALA A 75 1.43 7.46 -4.38
CA ALA A 75 0.19 6.73 -4.20
C ALA A 75 -0.17 6.57 -2.72
N ALA A 76 -1.47 6.49 -2.45
CA ALA A 76 -2.00 6.18 -1.12
C ALA A 76 -2.99 5.01 -1.21
N ILE A 77 -2.88 4.09 -0.26
CA ILE A 77 -3.76 2.93 -0.09
C ILE A 77 -4.40 3.08 1.30
N VAL A 78 -5.72 3.13 1.34
CA VAL A 78 -6.46 3.23 2.61
C VAL A 78 -6.91 1.83 3.00
N MET A 79 -6.63 1.42 4.23
CA MET A 79 -7.23 0.21 4.78
C MET A 79 -8.64 0.53 5.24
N GLN A 80 -9.61 -0.25 4.77
CA GLN A 80 -10.95 -0.18 5.35
C GLN A 80 -10.88 -0.73 6.78
N PRO A 81 -11.47 -0.06 7.78
CA PRO A 81 -11.64 -0.67 9.08
C PRO A 81 -12.46 -1.95 8.90
N THR A 82 -11.90 -3.09 9.29
CA THR A 82 -12.69 -4.31 9.47
C THR A 82 -13.73 -4.00 10.54
N GLY A 83 -14.99 -3.93 10.15
CA GLY A 83 -16.09 -3.66 11.09
C GLY A 83 -16.11 -4.71 12.20
N GLY A 84 -16.29 -4.20 13.43
CA GLY A 84 -16.73 -4.84 14.68
C GLY A 84 -16.59 -6.35 14.84
#